data_AF-A0A6B3G573-F1
#
_entry.id   AF-A0A6B3G573-F1
#
_cell.length_a   1.000
_cell.length_b   1.000
_cell.length_c   1.000
_cell.angle_alpha   90.00
_cell.angle_beta   90.00
_cell.angle_gamma   90.00
#
_symmetry.space_group_name_H-M   'P 1'
#
loop_
_entity.id
_entity.type
_entity.pdbx_description
1 polymer ?
#
loop_
_entity_poly.entity_id
_entity_poly.type
_entity_poly.pdbx_seq_one_letter_code
_entity_poly.pdbx_strand_id
1 'polypeptide(L)'
;VERAFELAWQRWPEVAVDRDPAGWVRAAAYEYAMSPWHRLRRTHRHPDAPPTEPGKRALFDALLDLPPAYRRTLLLYDGVGLDLPETAAETEASTPAAAGRLMTARAAVAERLP
;
A
#
# COMPACT_ATOMS: atom_id res chain seq x y z
N VAL A 1 -8.35 -2.11 -7.53
CA VAL A 1 -8.72 -3.05 -6.43
C VAL A 1 -9.67 -4.14 -6.90
N GLU A 2 -10.52 -3.87 -7.89
CA GLU A 2 -11.48 -4.82 -8.48
C GLU A 2 -10.87 -6.21 -8.74
N ARG A 3 -9.70 -6.27 -9.39
CA ARG A 3 -9.03 -7.54 -9.68
C ARG A 3 -8.75 -8.41 -8.45
N ALA A 4 -8.41 -7.80 -7.31
CA ALA A 4 -8.15 -8.54 -6.08
C ALA A 4 -9.46 -9.11 -5.50
N PHE A 5 -10.56 -8.35 -5.58
CA PHE A 5 -11.88 -8.83 -5.18
C PHE A 5 -12.40 -9.93 -6.09
N GLU A 6 -12.22 -9.81 -7.41
CA GLU A 6 -12.53 -10.90 -8.35
C GLU A 6 -11.77 -12.18 -8.00
N LEU A 7 -10.47 -12.06 -7.72
CA LEU A 7 -9.64 -13.20 -7.34
C LEU A 7 -10.10 -13.81 -6.01
N ALA A 8 -10.45 -12.97 -5.04
CA ALA A 8 -10.99 -13.41 -3.75
C ALA A 8 -12.31 -14.16 -3.92
N TRP A 9 -13.21 -13.68 -4.79
CA TRP A 9 -14.46 -14.37 -5.11
C TRP A 9 -14.22 -15.73 -5.76
N GLN A 10 -13.26 -15.82 -6.69
CA GLN A 10 -12.89 -17.10 -7.33
C GLN A 10 -12.29 -18.10 -6.33
N ARG A 11 -11.57 -17.62 -5.31
CA ARG A 11 -10.93 -18.43 -4.27
C ARG A 11 -11.68 -18.38 -2.94
N TRP A 12 -12.99 -18.10 -2.97
CA TRP A 12 -13.78 -17.87 -1.76
C TRP A 12 -13.65 -18.98 -0.69
N PRO A 13 -13.61 -20.28 -1.02
CA PRO A 13 -13.44 -21.33 -0.01
C PRO A 13 -12.14 -21.22 0.81
N GLU A 14 -11.07 -20.68 0.23
CA GLU A 14 -9.80 -20.43 0.92
C GLU A 14 -9.85 -19.12 1.71
N VAL A 15 -10.34 -18.05 1.08
CA VAL A 15 -10.44 -16.72 1.72
C VAL A 15 -11.34 -16.77 2.95
N ALA A 16 -12.43 -17.53 2.90
CA ALA A 16 -13.40 -17.63 4.00
C ALA A 16 -12.85 -18.36 5.25
N VAL A 17 -11.79 -19.14 5.11
CA VAL A 17 -11.14 -19.86 6.23
C VAL A 17 -9.80 -19.25 6.64
N ASP A 18 -9.34 -18.21 5.94
CA ASP A 18 -8.13 -17.49 6.30
C ASP A 18 -8.31 -16.76 7.64
N ARG A 19 -7.24 -16.69 8.43
CA ARG A 19 -7.21 -15.96 9.70
C ARG A 19 -7.28 -14.44 9.51
N ASP A 20 -6.84 -13.94 8.36
CA ASP A 20 -6.93 -12.54 7.95
C ASP A 20 -7.38 -12.46 6.47
N PRO A 21 -8.69 -12.58 6.19
CA PRO A 21 -9.22 -12.44 4.83
C PRO A 21 -8.91 -11.07 4.21
N ALA A 22 -8.81 -10.01 5.02
CA ALA A 22 -8.46 -8.68 4.53
C ALA A 22 -6.98 -8.61 4.11
N GLY A 23 -6.08 -9.23 4.87
CA GLY A 23 -4.67 -9.42 4.53
C GLY A 23 -4.50 -10.19 3.24
N TRP A 24 -5.26 -11.27 3.05
CA TRP A 24 -5.26 -12.02 1.79
C TRP A 24 -5.60 -11.12 0.58
N VAL A 25 -6.67 -10.32 0.68
CA VAL A 25 -7.07 -9.40 -0.41
C VAL A 25 -6.04 -8.29 -0.62
N ARG A 26 -5.45 -7.74 0.46
CA ARG A 26 -4.38 -6.73 0.36
C ARG A 26 -3.14 -7.30 -0.33
N ALA A 27 -2.72 -8.52 0.02
CA ALA A 27 -1.60 -9.20 -0.61
C ALA A 27 -1.87 -9.39 -2.12
N ALA A 28 -3.04 -9.94 -2.47
CA ALA A 28 -3.46 -10.11 -3.87
C ALA A 28 -3.48 -8.77 -4.65
N ALA A 29 -3.99 -7.70 -4.03
CA ALA A 29 -3.99 -6.37 -4.63
C ALA A 29 -2.56 -5.83 -4.85
N TYR A 30 -1.67 -6.03 -3.88
CA TYR A 30 -0.29 -5.58 -3.95
C TYR A 30 0.52 -6.34 -5.00
N GLU A 31 0.42 -7.67 -5.02
CA GLU A 31 1.05 -8.53 -6.02
C GLU A 31 0.61 -8.16 -7.44
N TYR A 32 -0.69 -7.96 -7.63
CA TYR A 32 -1.21 -7.49 -8.92
C TYR A 32 -0.61 -6.13 -9.28
N ALA A 33 -0.63 -5.15 -8.37
CA ALA A 33 -0.07 -3.83 -8.64
C ALA A 33 1.43 -3.85 -8.99
N MET A 34 2.21 -4.76 -8.40
CA MET A 34 3.66 -4.89 -8.63
C MET A 34 4.03 -5.77 -9.82
N SER A 35 3.08 -6.50 -10.40
CA SER A 35 3.35 -7.45 -11.47
C SER A 35 4.05 -6.79 -12.67
N PRO A 36 5.16 -7.38 -13.19
CA PRO A 36 5.97 -6.80 -14.28
C PRO A 36 5.16 -6.46 -15.53
N TRP A 37 4.09 -7.21 -15.80
CA TRP A 37 3.23 -7.03 -16.97
C TRP A 37 2.52 -5.66 -16.99
N HIS A 38 2.28 -5.04 -15.83
CA HIS A 38 1.76 -3.67 -15.75
C HIS A 38 2.77 -2.61 -16.20
N ARG A 39 4.07 -2.90 -16.18
CA ARG A 39 5.10 -2.00 -16.73
C ARG A 39 5.18 -2.11 -18.27
N LEU A 40 4.79 -3.26 -18.82
CA LEU A 40 4.84 -3.56 -20.25
C LEU A 40 3.57 -3.11 -20.99
N ARG A 41 2.43 -2.99 -20.31
CA ARG A 41 1.15 -2.50 -20.86
C ARG A 41 0.96 -0.99 -20.69
N ARG A 42 1.90 -0.18 -21.20
CA ARG A 42 1.88 1.29 -21.04
C ARG A 42 0.65 1.98 -21.64
N THR A 43 0.07 1.42 -22.71
CA THR A 43 -1.04 2.03 -23.47
C THR A 43 -2.41 1.96 -22.80
N HIS A 44 -2.56 1.21 -21.70
CA HIS A 44 -3.84 1.03 -21.01
C HIS A 44 -3.81 1.54 -19.56
N ARG A 45 -2.85 2.40 -19.22
CA ARG A 45 -2.78 3.02 -17.90
C ARG A 45 -3.52 4.35 -17.93
N HIS A 46 -4.75 4.35 -17.45
CA HIS A 46 -5.44 5.57 -17.01
C HIS A 46 -5.32 5.63 -15.49
N PRO A 47 -4.27 6.27 -14.95
CA PRO A 47 -4.24 6.54 -13.51
C PRO A 47 -5.44 7.42 -13.16
N ASP A 48 -6.02 7.18 -11.98
CA ASP A 48 -7.06 8.05 -11.44
C ASP A 48 -6.56 9.49 -11.39
N ALA A 49 -7.46 10.43 -11.66
CA ALA A 49 -7.12 11.85 -11.55
C ALA A 49 -6.69 12.14 -10.11
N PRO A 50 -5.58 12.87 -9.91
CA PRO A 50 -5.12 13.17 -8.57
C PRO A 50 -6.08 14.11 -7.82
N PRO A 51 -5.98 14.18 -6.48
CA PRO A 51 -6.76 15.12 -5.70
C PRO A 51 -6.56 16.58 -6.17
N THR A 52 -7.64 17.35 -6.25
CA THR A 52 -7.60 18.76 -6.67
C THR A 52 -7.40 19.73 -5.50
N GLU A 53 -7.77 19.32 -4.29
CA GLU A 53 -7.61 20.14 -3.08
C GLU A 53 -6.11 20.29 -2.73
N PRO A 54 -5.60 21.51 -2.51
CA PRO A 54 -4.16 21.74 -2.34
C PRO A 54 -3.49 20.90 -1.25
N GLY A 55 -4.12 20.77 -0.08
CA GLY A 55 -3.57 19.95 1.02
C GLY A 55 -3.51 18.46 0.69
N LYS A 56 -4.57 17.92 0.09
CA LYS A 56 -4.61 16.51 -0.34
C LYS A 56 -3.65 16.24 -1.49
N ARG A 57 -3.49 17.20 -2.41
CA ARG A 57 -2.52 17.14 -3.50
C ARG A 57 -1.10 17.09 -2.96
N ALA A 58 -0.75 17.96 -2.01
CA ALA A 58 0.57 17.99 -1.37
C ALA A 58 0.88 16.69 -0.62
N LEU A 59 -0.09 16.15 0.13
CA LEU A 59 0.07 14.85 0.79
C LEU A 59 0.25 13.72 -0.22
N PHE A 60 -0.54 13.68 -1.29
CA PHE A 60 -0.41 12.66 -2.32
C PHE A 60 0.98 12.72 -2.98
N ASP A 61 1.49 13.92 -3.29
CA ASP A 61 2.83 14.10 -3.86
C ASP A 61 3.92 13.69 -2.88
N ALA A 62 3.82 14.10 -1.62
CA ALA A 62 4.76 13.70 -0.57
C ALA A 62 4.82 12.18 -0.40
N LEU A 63 3.66 11.51 -0.43
CA LEU A 63 3.59 10.05 -0.39
C LEU A 63 4.24 9.43 -1.62
N LEU A 64 4.02 9.97 -2.83
CA LEU A 64 4.59 9.42 -4.05
C LEU A 64 6.12 9.55 -4.15
N ASP A 65 6.69 10.59 -3.55
CA ASP A 65 8.14 10.82 -3.50
C ASP A 65 8.87 9.88 -2.53
N LEU A 66 8.16 9.23 -1.59
CA LEU A 66 8.75 8.23 -0.72
C LEU A 66 9.22 6.99 -1.51
N PRO A 67 10.35 6.38 -1.15
CA PRO A 67 10.73 5.08 -1.72
C PRO A 67 9.63 4.03 -1.42
N PRO A 68 9.35 3.08 -2.34
CA PRO A 68 8.17 2.21 -2.25
C PRO A 68 7.99 1.48 -0.91
N ALA A 69 9.08 1.02 -0.28
CA ALA A 69 9.02 0.34 1.01
C ALA A 69 8.58 1.26 2.15
N TYR A 70 9.02 2.51 2.16
CA TYR A 70 8.65 3.52 3.16
C TYR A 70 7.19 3.94 2.97
N ARG A 71 6.80 4.22 1.72
CA ARG A 71 5.41 4.51 1.35
C ARG A 71 4.47 3.39 1.79
N ARG A 72 4.80 2.13 1.47
CA ARG A 72 3.98 0.96 1.83
C ARG A 72 3.86 0.82 3.35
N THR A 73 4.97 0.94 4.07
CA THR A 73 4.98 0.86 5.55
C THR A 73 4.09 1.92 6.16
N LEU A 74 4.23 3.18 5.72
CA LEU A 74 3.42 4.30 6.20
C LEU A 74 1.92 4.10 5.91
N LEU A 75 1.57 3.72 4.67
CA LEU A 75 0.16 3.52 4.30
C LEU A 75 -0.48 2.34 5.02
N LEU A 76 0.25 1.27 5.30
CA LEU A 76 -0.30 0.14 6.06
C LEU A 76 -0.55 0.51 7.53
N TYR A 77 0.40 1.22 8.15
CA TYR A 77 0.26 1.60 9.55
C TYR A 77 -0.72 2.77 9.75
N ASP A 78 -0.48 3.92 9.11
CA ASP A 78 -1.28 5.14 9.32
C ASP A 78 -2.53 5.20 8.44
N GLY A 79 -2.49 4.59 7.24
CA GLY A 79 -3.60 4.64 6.28
C GLY A 79 -4.62 3.52 6.47
N VAL A 80 -4.14 2.27 6.62
CA VAL A 80 -4.98 1.08 6.82
C VAL A 80 -5.27 0.84 8.30
N GLY A 81 -4.37 1.28 9.20
CA GLY A 81 -4.55 1.11 10.64
C GLY A 81 -4.04 -0.23 11.18
N LEU A 82 -3.14 -0.91 10.47
CA LEU A 82 -2.49 -2.13 10.99
C LEU A 82 -1.58 -1.78 12.15
N ASP A 83 -1.40 -2.73 13.07
CA ASP A 83 -0.41 -2.57 14.12
C ASP A 83 1.03 -2.71 13.55
N LEU A 84 2.03 -2.44 14.40
CA LEU A 84 3.42 -2.44 13.95
C LEU A 84 3.93 -3.86 13.60
N PRO A 85 3.66 -4.91 14.41
CA PRO A 85 3.94 -6.30 14.01
C PRO A 85 3.27 -6.75 12.70
N GLU A 86 2.00 -6.45 12.49
CA GLU A 86 1.24 -6.77 11.28
C GLU A 86 1.82 -6.05 10.07
N THR A 87 2.10 -4.75 10.20
CA THR A 87 2.77 -3.98 9.14
C THR A 87 4.14 -4.56 8.81
N ALA A 88 4.90 -5.00 9.81
CA ALA A 88 6.21 -5.62 9.61
C ALA A 88 6.08 -6.96 8.85
N ALA A 89 5.12 -7.80 9.23
CA ALA A 89 4.83 -9.05 8.53
C ALA A 89 4.46 -8.80 7.06
N GLU A 90 3.56 -7.85 6.80
CA GLU A 90 3.09 -7.56 5.43
C GLU A 90 4.15 -6.93 4.53
N THR A 91 5.13 -6.26 5.12
CA THR A 91 6.25 -5.65 4.40
C THR A 91 7.50 -6.53 4.37
N GLU A 92 7.39 -7.79 4.81
CA GLU A 92 8.49 -8.75 4.91
C GLU A 92 9.71 -8.16 5.64
N ALA A 93 9.44 -7.51 6.77
CA ALA A 93 10.44 -6.81 7.57
C ALA A 93 10.39 -7.24 9.03
N SER A 94 11.48 -7.03 9.75
CA SER A 94 11.43 -7.10 11.21
C SER A 94 10.66 -5.91 11.78
N THR A 95 10.03 -6.07 12.93
CA THR A 95 9.30 -4.99 13.63
C THR A 95 10.18 -3.74 13.84
N PRO A 96 11.46 -3.85 14.25
CA PRO A 96 12.34 -2.68 14.34
C PRO A 96 12.63 -2.01 13.00
N ALA A 97 12.77 -2.78 11.91
CA ALA A 97 12.98 -2.22 10.58
C ALA A 97 11.74 -1.48 10.07
N ALA A 98 10.54 -2.03 10.32
CA ALA A 98 9.27 -1.36 10.04
C ALA A 98 9.13 -0.07 10.85
N ALA A 99 9.48 -0.08 12.14
CA ALA A 99 9.47 1.11 12.98
C ALA A 99 10.40 2.21 12.45
N GLY A 100 11.63 1.85 12.09
CA GLY A 100 12.59 2.78 11.49
C GLY A 100 12.07 3.39 10.19
N ARG A 101 11.53 2.56 9.28
CA ARG A 101 10.91 3.03 8.04
C ARG A 101 9.74 3.98 8.31
N LEU A 102 8.89 3.67 9.30
CA LEU A 102 7.75 4.51 9.66
C LEU A 102 8.20 5.88 10.16
N MET A 103 9.19 5.93 11.05
CA MET A 103 9.74 7.20 11.57
C MET A 103 10.33 8.05 10.45
N THR A 104 11.15 7.46 9.58
CA THR A 104 11.73 8.16 8.43
C THR A 104 10.66 8.65 7.46
N ALA A 105 9.65 7.83 7.17
CA ALA A 105 8.56 8.20 6.27
C ALA A 105 7.73 9.36 6.83
N ARG A 106 7.39 9.34 8.12
CA ARG A 106 6.65 10.42 8.79
C ARG A 106 7.44 11.73 8.78
N ALA A 107 8.74 11.68 9.05
CA ALA A 107 9.60 12.86 8.99
C ALA A 107 9.62 13.48 7.58
N ALA A 108 9.84 12.65 6.55
CA ALA A 108 9.86 13.10 5.16
C ALA A 108 8.51 13.66 4.68
N VAL A 109 7.38 13.12 5.15
CA VAL A 109 6.06 13.69 4.85
C VAL A 109 5.85 15.01 5.58
N ALA A 110 6.23 15.10 6.85
CA ALA A 110 6.09 16.32 7.65
C ALA A 110 6.90 17.49 7.07
N GLU A 111 8.07 17.24 6.47
CA GLU A 111 8.87 18.28 5.80
C GLU A 111 8.18 18.91 4.59
N ARG A 112 7.17 18.24 4.02
CA ARG A 112 6.47 18.66 2.79
C ARG A 112 5.08 19.22 3.01
N LEU A 113 4.57 19.12 4.22
CA LEU A 113 3.24 19.60 4.59
C LEU A 113 3.37 20.86 5.45
N PRO A 114 2.47 21.84 5.28
CA PRO A 114 2.46 23.07 6.08
C PRO A 114 2.11 22.82 7.55
#